data_AF-A0A383RLZ4-F1
#
_entry.id   AF-A0A383RLZ4-F1
#
_cell.length_a   1.000
_cell.length_b   1.000
_cell.length_c   1.000
_cell.angle_alpha   90.00
_cell.angle_beta   90.00
_cell.angle_gamma   90.00
#
_symmetry.space_group_name_H-M   'P 1'
#
loop_
_entity.id
_entity.type
_entity.pdbx_description
1 polymer ?
#
loop_
_entity_poly.entity_id
_entity_poly.type
_entity_poly.pdbx_seq_one_letter_code
_entity_poly.pdbx_strand_id
1 'polypeptide(L)'
;MNSETCARLLLAPLALGFLMNASAATWDEKFYNSMADADDVVLPMPCDGAMVFRKVLIPVAGPLDDYPINIGQDSAEYGYVEQTRPAFIAGSFTSAKGDKSRYYLLAKYEMTQLQYHALMDEACPTPSNKQRLPVVSVSWLDALQASDKYNRWLRANAADKLPREDGAQGFLRLPTEVEWEFAARGGLQVSTAEFRDGRYPMPEGLNAYEWYAGSQSANGQLQLSGLLKPNPLGLHDMLGNASEMMFEPFRLNKLDRQHGQAGGYVVRGGNYLTSEAELRTAQRQEDPYYNAEGAVTKKTNGLRLALVSTTLTSRERVKTIEKSWSTLGSDQPAAQSKEKGTVKALEELASGVQDEALKGQLKTVENQLRASNQQQQEARDQAIRASLNLGAFLCTKMLDDGVYLDFLQKNYTANCKAGEEDPTCGMRKTKLDEQSDRLHKLSRYYASSLVESGSLYGKSLLEAQVPVLEGVLNANKNLKELSPYLRTHWANQVAFLKSQKIDTNAWLNTCKAVAH
;
A
#
# COMPACT_ATOMS: atom_id res chain seq x y z
N MET A 1 74.87 7.02 55.33
CA MET A 1 74.80 7.93 54.16
C MET A 1 74.35 7.10 52.97
N ASN A 2 73.17 7.46 52.42
CA ASN A 2 72.64 7.30 51.05
C ASN A 2 72.88 5.98 50.29
N SER A 3 71.82 5.25 49.94
CA SER A 3 71.14 5.21 48.61
C SER A 3 72.08 4.66 47.51
N GLU A 4 71.74 3.63 46.74
CA GLU A 4 70.63 3.59 45.79
C GLU A 4 70.39 2.17 45.24
N THR A 5 69.14 1.97 44.84
CA THR A 5 68.52 0.87 44.09
C THR A 5 69.08 0.66 42.67
N CYS A 6 69.17 -0.59 42.21
CA CYS A 6 68.87 -0.92 40.81
C CYS A 6 68.27 -2.33 40.66
N ALA A 7 67.14 -2.39 39.98
CA ALA A 7 66.20 -3.51 39.92
C ALA A 7 66.57 -4.59 38.89
N ARG A 8 66.29 -5.85 39.22
CA ARG A 8 66.35 -7.00 38.28
C ARG A 8 65.00 -7.14 37.57
N LEU A 9 65.01 -7.07 36.24
CA LEU A 9 63.88 -7.36 35.37
C LEU A 9 63.73 -8.88 35.20
N LEU A 10 62.59 -9.45 35.60
CA LEU A 10 62.16 -10.82 35.31
C LEU A 10 61.22 -10.78 34.08
N LEU A 11 61.62 -11.44 33.01
CA LEU A 11 60.82 -11.64 31.80
C LEU A 11 59.85 -12.81 32.01
N ALA A 12 58.54 -12.54 31.94
CA ALA A 12 57.47 -13.53 31.83
C ALA A 12 57.03 -13.65 30.35
N PRO A 13 56.72 -14.86 29.84
CA PRO A 13 56.23 -15.01 28.48
C PRO A 13 54.72 -14.73 28.42
N LEU A 14 54.33 -13.70 27.65
CA LEU A 14 52.94 -13.49 27.24
C LEU A 14 52.57 -14.56 26.20
N ALA A 15 51.64 -15.44 26.56
CA ALA A 15 50.90 -16.25 25.59
C ALA A 15 49.91 -15.33 24.86
N LEU A 16 50.25 -14.96 23.62
CA LEU A 16 49.31 -14.30 22.70
C LEU A 16 48.30 -15.36 22.23
N GLY A 17 47.11 -15.36 22.83
CA GLY A 17 45.95 -16.06 22.27
C GLY A 17 45.51 -15.37 20.98
N PHE A 18 45.79 -15.99 19.84
CA PHE A 18 45.15 -15.62 18.58
C PHE A 18 43.66 -15.98 18.67
N LEU A 19 42.81 -15.00 18.93
CA LEU A 19 41.39 -15.08 18.61
C LEU A 19 41.29 -15.05 17.08
N MET A 20 41.18 -16.23 16.47
CA MET A 20 40.70 -16.32 15.09
C MET A 20 39.26 -15.82 15.07
N ASN A 21 39.06 -14.58 14.61
CA ASN A 21 37.77 -14.16 14.08
C ASN A 21 37.48 -15.07 12.88
N ALA A 22 36.72 -16.14 13.11
CA ALA A 22 36.06 -16.85 12.03
C ALA A 22 35.10 -15.84 11.40
N SER A 23 35.51 -15.20 10.30
CA SER A 23 34.57 -14.47 9.45
C SER A 23 33.58 -15.51 8.96
N ALA A 24 32.34 -15.44 9.43
CA ALA A 24 31.27 -16.24 8.83
C ALA A 24 31.24 -15.88 7.34
N ALA A 25 31.14 -16.89 6.47
CA ALA A 25 30.96 -16.60 5.05
C ALA A 25 29.56 -15.99 4.86
N THR A 26 29.47 -14.95 4.03
CA THR A 26 28.19 -14.35 3.59
C THR A 26 27.20 -15.43 3.17
N TRP A 27 25.96 -15.35 3.65
CA TRP A 27 24.94 -16.33 3.29
C TRP A 27 24.70 -16.31 1.78
N ASP A 28 24.61 -17.49 1.18
CA ASP A 28 24.13 -17.65 -0.20
C ASP A 28 22.70 -17.10 -0.31
N GLU A 29 22.43 -16.32 -1.37
CA GLU A 29 21.14 -15.65 -1.60
C GLU A 29 19.95 -16.60 -1.50
N LYS A 30 20.10 -17.87 -1.91
CA LYS A 30 19.01 -18.86 -1.82
C LYS A 30 18.49 -19.10 -0.39
N PHE A 31 19.26 -18.74 0.64
CA PHE A 31 18.88 -18.92 2.04
C PHE A 31 18.04 -17.77 2.59
N TYR A 32 18.04 -16.59 1.95
CA TYR A 32 17.25 -15.44 2.40
C TYR A 32 16.37 -14.80 1.30
N ASN A 33 16.59 -15.15 0.02
CA ASN A 33 15.87 -14.65 -1.15
C ASN A 33 15.77 -15.71 -2.26
N SER A 34 15.03 -16.80 -2.03
CA SER A 34 14.90 -17.88 -3.03
C SER A 34 14.20 -17.46 -4.33
N MET A 35 13.45 -16.36 -4.31
CA MET A 35 12.68 -15.84 -5.44
C MET A 35 13.02 -14.37 -5.69
N ALA A 36 14.29 -14.07 -5.94
CA ALA A 36 14.78 -12.70 -6.13
C ALA A 36 13.99 -11.90 -7.18
N ASP A 37 13.74 -10.63 -6.88
CA ASP A 37 13.01 -9.70 -7.73
C ASP A 37 13.75 -8.35 -7.78
N ALA A 38 13.69 -7.64 -8.91
CA ALA A 38 14.46 -6.43 -9.15
C ALA A 38 14.18 -5.28 -8.15
N ASP A 39 12.96 -5.23 -7.60
CA ASP A 39 12.55 -4.19 -6.65
C ASP A 39 12.78 -4.56 -5.17
N ASP A 40 13.52 -5.64 -4.91
CA ASP A 40 13.82 -6.12 -3.56
C ASP A 40 14.68 -5.11 -2.78
N VAL A 41 14.25 -4.80 -1.55
CA VAL A 41 15.03 -4.00 -0.61
C VAL A 41 15.70 -4.95 0.39
N VAL A 42 17.01 -5.12 0.26
CA VAL A 42 17.78 -6.05 1.10
C VAL A 42 18.46 -5.29 2.24
N LEU A 43 18.19 -5.71 3.48
CA LEU A 43 18.89 -5.23 4.67
C LEU A 43 19.84 -6.30 5.21
N PRO A 44 21.07 -5.91 5.60
CA PRO A 44 22.02 -6.85 6.20
C PRO A 44 21.56 -7.26 7.60
N MET A 45 21.97 -8.45 8.04
CA MET A 45 21.73 -9.01 9.37
C MET A 45 23.05 -9.44 10.02
N PRO A 46 23.07 -9.75 11.33
CA PRO A 46 24.21 -10.42 11.93
C PRO A 46 24.59 -11.71 11.17
N CYS A 47 25.80 -12.20 11.41
CA CYS A 47 26.32 -13.43 10.82
C CYS A 47 26.39 -13.41 9.29
N ASP A 48 26.60 -12.21 8.72
CA ASP A 48 26.69 -11.96 7.28
C ASP A 48 25.44 -12.43 6.50
N GLY A 49 24.30 -12.39 7.19
CA GLY A 49 22.99 -12.70 6.64
C GLY A 49 22.25 -11.49 6.10
N ALA A 50 21.02 -11.72 5.65
CA ALA A 50 20.16 -10.66 5.13
C ALA A 50 18.67 -10.95 5.30
N MET A 51 17.86 -9.90 5.23
CA MET A 51 16.42 -9.95 5.13
C MET A 51 15.93 -9.07 3.97
N VAL A 52 14.97 -9.58 3.21
CA VAL A 52 14.42 -8.90 2.03
C VAL A 52 13.06 -8.30 2.35
N PHE A 53 12.80 -7.12 1.83
CA PHE A 53 11.56 -6.37 1.97
C PHE A 53 11.02 -5.96 0.60
N ARG A 54 9.69 -5.81 0.52
CA ARG A 54 8.98 -5.25 -0.63
C ARG A 54 8.36 -3.91 -0.24
N LYS A 55 8.39 -2.96 -1.18
CA LYS A 55 7.72 -1.65 -1.02
C LYS A 55 6.22 -1.82 -1.19
N VAL A 56 5.46 -1.33 -0.21
CA VAL A 56 4.01 -1.20 -0.29
C VAL A 56 3.67 0.28 -0.49
N LEU A 57 3.29 0.65 -1.71
CA LEU A 57 3.01 2.03 -2.13
C LEU A 57 1.59 2.47 -1.75
N ILE A 58 1.47 3.71 -1.26
CA ILE A 58 0.21 4.39 -0.92
C ILE A 58 0.16 5.72 -1.71
N PRO A 59 -0.95 6.03 -2.43
CA PRO A 59 -0.98 7.10 -3.43
C PRO A 59 -1.31 8.48 -2.83
N VAL A 60 -0.83 8.76 -1.62
CA VAL A 60 -0.98 10.05 -0.94
C VAL A 60 0.34 10.49 -0.30
N ALA A 61 0.55 11.80 -0.14
CA ALA A 61 1.87 12.35 0.20
C ALA A 61 1.90 13.23 1.46
N GLY A 62 0.79 13.92 1.75
CA GLY A 62 0.69 14.83 2.89
C GLY A 62 0.83 14.10 4.23
N PRO A 63 1.24 14.82 5.29
CA PRO A 63 1.53 14.20 6.58
C PRO A 63 0.30 13.75 7.36
N LEU A 64 -0.89 14.24 7.01
CA LEU A 64 -2.19 13.80 7.53
C LEU A 64 -3.05 13.16 6.43
N ASP A 65 -2.50 12.99 5.22
CA ASP A 65 -3.23 12.31 4.16
C ASP A 65 -3.19 10.81 4.43
N ASP A 66 -4.32 10.16 4.24
CA ASP A 66 -4.43 8.71 4.23
C ASP A 66 -5.25 8.24 3.02
N TYR A 67 -5.16 6.95 2.75
CA TYR A 67 -5.89 6.30 1.67
C TYR A 67 -7.00 5.43 2.27
N PRO A 68 -8.29 5.73 1.97
CA PRO A 68 -9.41 4.96 2.52
C PRO A 68 -9.50 3.61 1.83
N ILE A 69 -9.63 2.56 2.64
CA ILE A 69 -9.79 1.17 2.22
C ILE A 69 -10.88 0.50 3.04
N ASN A 70 -11.36 -0.66 2.59
CA ASN A 70 -12.19 -1.54 3.41
C ASN A 70 -11.41 -2.81 3.70
N ILE A 71 -11.37 -3.20 4.97
CA ILE A 71 -10.74 -4.42 5.44
C ILE A 71 -11.78 -5.32 6.10
N GLY A 72 -11.49 -6.62 6.22
CA GLY A 72 -12.45 -7.62 6.64
C GLY A 72 -13.27 -8.21 5.48
N GLN A 73 -14.27 -9.00 5.83
CA GLN A 73 -15.19 -9.66 4.91
C GLN A 73 -16.56 -9.82 5.55
N ASP A 74 -17.61 -9.62 4.76
CA ASP A 74 -18.99 -9.81 5.23
C ASP A 74 -19.31 -11.30 5.31
N SER A 75 -19.60 -11.76 6.52
CA SER A 75 -20.03 -13.13 6.80
C SER A 75 -21.04 -13.10 7.94
N ALA A 76 -22.12 -13.87 7.80
CA ALA A 76 -23.10 -14.06 8.87
C ALA A 76 -22.50 -14.80 10.08
N GLU A 77 -21.52 -15.67 9.84
CA GLU A 77 -20.89 -16.49 10.87
C GLU A 77 -19.82 -15.72 11.65
N TYR A 78 -18.97 -14.95 10.95
CA TYR A 78 -17.80 -14.31 11.55
C TYR A 78 -17.91 -12.79 11.70
N GLY A 79 -19.08 -12.18 11.51
CA GLY A 79 -19.23 -10.73 11.53
C GLY A 79 -18.66 -10.05 12.79
N TYR A 80 -18.84 -10.66 13.96
CA TYR A 80 -18.30 -10.14 15.23
C TYR A 80 -16.76 -10.13 15.31
N VAL A 81 -16.06 -10.80 14.39
CA VAL A 81 -14.59 -10.84 14.30
C VAL A 81 -14.08 -10.13 13.05
N GLU A 82 -14.67 -10.42 11.90
CA GLU A 82 -14.12 -10.17 10.57
C GLU A 82 -14.95 -9.21 9.70
N GLN A 83 -16.12 -8.77 10.17
CA GLN A 83 -17.00 -7.85 9.43
C GLN A 83 -16.23 -6.72 8.75
N THR A 84 -16.61 -6.47 7.50
CA THR A 84 -16.02 -5.40 6.70
C THR A 84 -16.16 -4.07 7.42
N ARG A 85 -15.05 -3.33 7.52
CA ARG A 85 -15.01 -2.00 8.13
C ARG A 85 -14.13 -1.05 7.33
N PRO A 86 -14.45 0.25 7.33
CA PRO A 86 -13.54 1.24 6.79
C PRO A 86 -12.26 1.28 7.61
N ALA A 87 -11.13 1.41 6.92
CA ALA A 87 -9.82 1.64 7.49
C ALA A 87 -9.06 2.64 6.60
N PHE A 88 -7.97 3.17 7.15
CA PHE A 88 -7.18 4.19 6.49
C PHE A 88 -5.72 3.78 6.56
N ILE A 89 -5.03 3.88 5.43
CA ILE A 89 -3.62 3.50 5.34
C ILE A 89 -2.77 4.66 4.84
N ALA A 90 -1.60 4.81 5.44
CA ALA A 90 -0.61 5.82 5.05
C ALA A 90 0.78 5.17 4.99
N GLY A 91 1.64 5.68 4.11
CA GLY A 91 3.03 5.26 4.04
C GLY A 91 3.90 6.01 5.04
N SER A 92 4.97 5.38 5.52
CA SER A 92 5.91 6.00 6.46
C SER A 92 6.97 6.85 5.78
N PHE A 93 7.43 6.46 4.60
CA PHE A 93 8.50 7.12 3.86
C PHE A 93 7.95 7.81 2.62
N THR A 94 8.45 9.01 2.33
CA THR A 94 8.14 9.69 1.08
C THR A 94 8.84 8.98 -0.09
N SER A 95 8.13 8.79 -1.19
CA SER A 95 8.70 8.28 -2.44
C SER A 95 9.70 9.27 -3.06
N ALA A 96 10.26 8.94 -4.23
CA ALA A 96 11.27 9.80 -4.86
C ALA A 96 10.74 11.23 -5.08
N LYS A 97 11.66 12.20 -5.15
CA LYS A 97 11.30 13.63 -5.25
C LYS A 97 10.42 13.90 -6.48
N GLY A 98 9.16 14.26 -6.24
CA GLY A 98 8.16 14.50 -7.29
C GLY A 98 6.99 13.52 -7.24
N ASP A 99 7.19 12.33 -6.67
CA ASP A 99 6.14 11.34 -6.47
C ASP A 99 5.19 11.81 -5.38
N LYS A 100 3.89 11.87 -5.68
CA LYS A 100 2.82 12.15 -4.71
C LYS A 100 2.39 10.87 -3.99
N SER A 101 3.35 10.08 -3.53
CA SER A 101 3.11 8.82 -2.85
C SER A 101 4.05 8.62 -1.66
N ARG A 102 3.62 7.74 -0.76
CA ARG A 102 4.41 7.26 0.37
C ARG A 102 4.45 5.75 0.35
N TYR A 103 5.34 5.16 1.13
CA TYR A 103 5.43 3.71 1.26
C TYR A 103 5.84 3.28 2.65
N TYR A 104 5.58 2.02 2.97
CA TYR A 104 6.29 1.29 4.01
C TYR A 104 6.89 0.02 3.39
N LEU A 105 7.77 -0.64 4.14
CA LEU A 105 8.41 -1.86 3.70
C LEU A 105 7.88 -3.03 4.52
N LEU A 106 7.49 -4.11 3.87
CA LEU A 106 7.08 -5.35 4.53
C LEU A 106 8.04 -6.47 4.12
N ALA A 107 8.48 -7.28 5.09
CA ALA A 107 9.39 -8.38 4.81
C ALA A 107 8.77 -9.32 3.78
N LYS A 108 9.57 -9.74 2.80
CA LYS A 108 9.14 -10.52 1.63
C LYS A 108 8.64 -11.91 2.01
N TYR A 109 9.22 -12.47 3.06
CA TYR A 109 8.90 -13.78 3.64
C TYR A 109 8.59 -13.61 5.14
N GLU A 110 7.99 -14.63 5.73
CA GLU A 110 8.00 -14.81 7.19
C GLU A 110 9.46 -14.83 7.69
N MET A 111 9.70 -14.40 8.94
CA MET A 111 11.03 -14.50 9.53
C MET A 111 11.41 -15.97 9.63
N THR A 112 12.52 -16.34 9.00
CA THR A 112 13.02 -17.72 9.00
C THR A 112 13.73 -18.05 10.32
N GLN A 113 13.84 -19.34 10.62
CA GLN A 113 14.66 -19.83 11.74
C GLN A 113 16.10 -19.32 11.61
N LEU A 114 16.67 -19.32 10.40
CA LEU A 114 18.03 -18.83 10.15
C LEU A 114 18.19 -17.37 10.60
N GLN A 115 17.26 -16.50 10.19
CA GLN A 115 17.25 -15.08 10.54
C GLN A 115 17.00 -14.85 12.03
N TYR A 116 16.08 -15.59 12.63
CA TYR A 116 15.78 -15.48 14.05
C TYR A 116 16.99 -15.87 14.90
N HIS A 117 17.61 -17.03 14.63
CA HIS A 117 18.78 -17.48 15.39
C HIS A 117 19.99 -16.56 15.20
N ALA A 118 20.19 -15.98 14.02
CA ALA A 118 21.25 -14.98 13.80
C ALA A 118 21.06 -13.71 14.64
N LEU A 119 19.82 -13.36 15.00
CA LEU A 119 19.52 -12.23 15.89
C LEU A 119 19.59 -12.61 17.37
N MET A 120 19.11 -13.81 17.70
CA MET A 120 18.76 -14.16 19.06
C MET A 120 19.85 -14.93 19.80
N ASP A 121 20.60 -15.77 19.09
CA ASP A 121 21.62 -16.64 19.68
C ASP A 121 22.96 -15.91 19.81
N GLU A 122 23.82 -16.39 20.71
CA GLU A 122 25.18 -15.86 20.87
C GLU A 122 26.11 -16.30 19.73
N ALA A 123 25.89 -17.50 19.19
CA ALA A 123 26.69 -18.09 18.13
C ALA A 123 25.95 -18.02 16.79
N CYS A 124 26.68 -17.74 15.72
CA CYS A 124 26.10 -17.68 14.39
C CYS A 124 25.58 -19.05 13.92
N PRO A 125 24.31 -19.13 13.45
CA PRO A 125 23.78 -20.37 12.88
C PRO A 125 24.50 -20.72 11.57
N THR A 126 24.64 -22.02 11.27
CA THR A 126 25.19 -22.49 10.00
C THR A 126 24.09 -22.59 8.94
N PRO A 127 24.08 -21.76 7.87
CA PRO A 127 23.00 -21.73 6.88
C PRO A 127 22.69 -23.10 6.29
N SER A 128 21.40 -23.44 6.26
CA SER A 128 20.91 -24.69 5.67
C SER A 128 19.49 -24.54 5.16
N ASN A 129 19.08 -25.43 4.24
CA ASN A 129 17.71 -25.42 3.73
C ASN A 129 16.66 -25.61 4.84
N LYS A 130 16.96 -26.38 5.90
CA LYS A 130 16.02 -26.58 7.02
C LYS A 130 15.73 -25.29 7.77
N GLN A 131 16.73 -24.40 7.89
CA GLN A 131 16.55 -23.14 8.60
C GLN A 131 15.83 -22.07 7.78
N ARG A 132 15.43 -22.36 6.54
CA ARG A 132 14.50 -21.52 5.76
C ARG A 132 13.04 -21.71 6.16
N LEU A 133 12.73 -22.65 7.06
CA LEU A 133 11.41 -22.73 7.68
C LEU A 133 11.13 -21.42 8.45
N PRO A 134 9.87 -20.95 8.50
CA PRO A 134 9.48 -19.90 9.42
C PRO A 134 9.87 -20.24 10.85
N VAL A 135 10.31 -19.24 11.62
CA VAL A 135 10.38 -19.40 13.06
C VAL A 135 8.96 -19.40 13.62
N VAL A 136 8.65 -20.45 14.36
CA VAL A 136 7.38 -20.64 15.09
C VAL A 136 7.69 -21.02 16.52
N SER A 137 6.67 -21.23 17.36
CA SER A 137 6.87 -21.52 18.79
C SER A 137 7.62 -20.41 19.52
N VAL A 138 7.46 -19.18 19.05
CA VAL A 138 7.92 -17.95 19.72
C VAL A 138 6.72 -17.18 20.26
N SER A 139 6.90 -16.48 21.37
CA SER A 139 5.84 -15.63 21.90
C SER A 139 5.79 -14.29 21.18
N TRP A 140 4.70 -13.54 21.38
CA TRP A 140 4.61 -12.18 20.88
C TRP A 140 5.72 -11.27 21.45
N LEU A 141 6.14 -11.51 22.69
CA LEU A 141 7.24 -10.77 23.31
C LEU A 141 8.60 -11.12 22.71
N ASP A 142 8.82 -12.39 22.37
CA ASP A 142 10.04 -12.82 21.67
C ASP A 142 10.12 -12.20 20.28
N ALA A 143 8.98 -12.07 19.60
CA ALA A 143 8.90 -11.41 18.30
C ALA A 143 9.26 -9.91 18.40
N LEU A 144 8.79 -9.22 19.44
CA LEU A 144 9.22 -7.84 19.71
C LEU A 144 10.71 -7.77 20.06
N GLN A 145 11.23 -8.72 20.83
CA GLN A 145 12.64 -8.75 21.20
C GLN A 145 13.54 -8.97 19.98
N ALA A 146 13.15 -9.86 19.06
CA ALA A 146 13.84 -10.04 17.79
C ALA A 146 13.85 -8.75 16.95
N SER A 147 12.72 -8.04 16.91
CA SER A 147 12.64 -6.73 16.24
C SER A 147 13.53 -5.67 16.90
N ASP A 148 13.57 -5.59 18.25
CA ASP A 148 14.46 -4.68 18.98
C ASP A 148 15.93 -5.00 18.74
N LYS A 149 16.33 -6.28 18.85
CA LYS A 149 17.71 -6.71 18.56
C LYS A 149 18.12 -6.34 17.14
N TYR A 150 17.24 -6.55 16.16
CA TYR A 150 17.54 -6.20 14.77
C TYR A 150 17.69 -4.69 14.58
N ASN A 151 16.79 -3.90 15.16
CA ASN A 151 16.88 -2.43 15.14
C ASN A 151 18.21 -1.92 15.72
N ARG A 152 18.62 -2.44 16.88
CA ARG A 152 19.89 -2.06 17.53
C ARG A 152 21.08 -2.46 16.68
N TRP A 153 21.07 -3.67 16.13
CA TRP A 153 22.15 -4.15 15.29
C TRP A 153 22.31 -3.32 14.02
N LEU A 154 21.22 -3.00 13.30
CA LEU A 154 21.26 -2.15 12.11
C LEU A 154 21.81 -0.77 12.42
N ARG A 155 21.43 -0.18 13.56
CA ARG A 155 21.96 1.14 13.97
C ARG A 155 23.44 1.11 14.30
N ALA A 156 23.94 -0.01 14.83
CA ALA A 156 25.36 -0.17 15.16
C ALA A 156 26.21 -0.53 13.94
N ASN A 157 25.67 -1.29 12.97
CA ASN A 157 26.47 -1.93 11.91
C ASN A 157 26.10 -1.52 10.48
N ALA A 158 24.91 -0.95 10.26
CA ALA A 158 24.38 -0.67 8.91
C ALA A 158 23.42 0.55 8.90
N ALA A 159 23.77 1.59 9.66
CA ALA A 159 22.91 2.76 9.89
C ALA A 159 22.60 3.54 8.59
N ASP A 160 23.46 3.42 7.59
CA ASP A 160 23.32 3.99 6.23
C ASP A 160 22.31 3.22 5.37
N LYS A 161 22.05 1.95 5.69
CA LYS A 161 21.07 1.10 4.98
C LYS A 161 19.63 1.32 5.43
N LEU A 162 19.44 1.92 6.61
CA LEU A 162 18.10 2.26 7.09
C LEU A 162 17.51 3.41 6.28
N PRO A 163 16.30 3.25 5.69
CA PRO A 163 15.59 4.36 5.06
C PRO A 163 15.30 5.45 6.10
N ARG A 164 15.21 6.69 5.63
CA ARG A 164 15.02 7.87 6.47
C ARG A 164 13.85 8.71 5.99
N GLU A 165 13.15 9.31 6.94
CA GLU A 165 12.15 10.35 6.68
C GLU A 165 12.54 11.59 7.48
N ASP A 166 12.72 12.74 6.80
CA ASP A 166 13.19 14.00 7.40
C ASP A 166 14.45 13.85 8.29
N GLY A 167 15.35 12.93 7.89
CA GLY A 167 16.59 12.62 8.61
C GLY A 167 16.44 11.59 9.74
N ALA A 168 15.21 11.31 10.21
CA ALA A 168 14.93 10.26 11.19
C ALA A 168 15.08 8.88 10.55
N GLN A 169 15.86 8.00 11.17
CA GLN A 169 16.02 6.62 10.72
C GLN A 169 14.78 5.79 11.01
N GLY A 170 14.36 4.98 10.03
CA GLY A 170 13.31 4.00 10.21
C GLY A 170 13.64 2.94 11.26
N PHE A 171 12.63 2.15 11.60
CA PHE A 171 12.72 1.05 12.56
C PHE A 171 11.77 -0.09 12.18
N LEU A 172 12.15 -1.30 12.59
CA LEU A 172 11.36 -2.51 12.41
C LEU A 172 10.38 -2.71 13.57
N ARG A 173 9.20 -3.23 13.25
CA ARG A 173 8.20 -3.74 14.20
C ARG A 173 7.36 -4.84 13.53
N LEU A 174 6.50 -5.49 14.29
CA LEU A 174 5.40 -6.25 13.70
C LEU A 174 4.51 -5.30 12.87
N PRO A 175 3.87 -5.79 11.78
CA PRO A 175 2.91 -5.00 11.01
C PRO A 175 1.64 -4.73 11.82
N THR A 176 0.95 -3.63 11.54
CA THR A 176 -0.45 -3.48 11.98
C THR A 176 -1.35 -4.39 11.15
N GLU A 177 -2.56 -4.68 11.63
CA GLU A 177 -3.56 -5.44 10.89
C GLU A 177 -3.92 -4.77 9.56
N VAL A 178 -3.99 -3.43 9.56
CA VAL A 178 -4.30 -2.62 8.35
C VAL A 178 -3.17 -2.72 7.32
N GLU A 179 -1.91 -2.57 7.76
CA GLU A 179 -0.75 -2.74 6.88
C GLU A 179 -0.72 -4.15 6.30
N TRP A 180 -0.83 -5.16 7.17
CA TRP A 180 -0.76 -6.55 6.77
C TRP A 180 -1.86 -6.92 5.78
N GLU A 181 -3.12 -6.57 6.05
CA GLU A 181 -4.23 -6.95 5.18
C GLU A 181 -4.21 -6.21 3.84
N PHE A 182 -3.85 -4.93 3.84
CA PHE A 182 -3.66 -4.18 2.60
C PHE A 182 -2.59 -4.82 1.73
N ALA A 183 -1.46 -5.21 2.32
CA ALA A 183 -0.38 -5.89 1.63
C ALA A 183 -0.78 -7.30 1.16
N ALA A 184 -1.46 -8.09 2.01
CA ALA A 184 -1.91 -9.45 1.70
C ALA A 184 -2.88 -9.47 0.51
N ARG A 185 -3.80 -8.50 0.44
CA ARG A 185 -4.77 -8.34 -0.67
C ARG A 185 -4.13 -7.86 -2.00
N GLY A 186 -2.85 -7.49 -1.99
CA GLY A 186 -2.12 -7.01 -3.17
C GLY A 186 -2.04 -5.48 -3.29
N GLY A 187 -2.52 -4.73 -2.31
CA GLY A 187 -2.43 -3.27 -2.26
C GLY A 187 -2.91 -2.58 -3.53
N LEU A 188 -2.09 -1.68 -4.09
CA LEU A 188 -2.41 -0.99 -5.34
C LEU A 188 -2.14 -1.81 -6.62
N GLN A 189 -1.59 -3.03 -6.52
CA GLN A 189 -1.36 -3.89 -7.70
C GLN A 189 -2.63 -4.60 -8.18
N VAL A 190 -3.71 -4.52 -7.40
CA VAL A 190 -5.02 -5.10 -7.74
C VAL A 190 -6.04 -4.00 -7.98
N SER A 191 -7.10 -4.32 -8.72
CA SER A 191 -8.25 -3.43 -8.88
C SER A 191 -9.07 -3.34 -7.59
N THR A 192 -9.91 -2.31 -7.47
CA THR A 192 -10.85 -2.19 -6.33
C THR A 192 -11.78 -3.40 -6.21
N ALA A 193 -12.14 -4.03 -7.34
CA ALA A 193 -12.99 -5.22 -7.33
C ALA A 193 -12.26 -6.42 -6.73
N GLU A 194 -11.03 -6.69 -7.18
CA GLU A 194 -10.19 -7.77 -6.66
C GLU A 194 -9.81 -7.54 -5.18
N PHE A 195 -9.53 -6.29 -4.80
CA PHE A 195 -9.19 -5.96 -3.41
C PHE A 195 -10.32 -6.29 -2.43
N ARG A 196 -11.59 -6.29 -2.87
CA ARG A 196 -12.76 -6.62 -2.04
C ARG A 196 -12.97 -8.12 -1.85
N ASP A 197 -12.32 -8.96 -2.64
CA ASP A 197 -12.50 -10.41 -2.53
C ASP A 197 -11.80 -10.98 -1.28
N GLY A 198 -12.17 -12.18 -0.84
CA GLY A 198 -11.59 -12.83 0.34
C GLY A 198 -10.14 -13.29 0.13
N ARG A 199 -9.68 -13.35 -1.11
CA ARG A 199 -8.32 -13.72 -1.53
C ARG A 199 -7.86 -12.78 -2.62
N TYR A 200 -6.55 -12.60 -2.71
CA TYR A 200 -5.94 -11.92 -3.86
C TYR A 200 -6.01 -12.81 -5.11
N PRO A 201 -5.81 -12.24 -6.33
CA PRO A 201 -5.87 -13.01 -7.58
C PRO A 201 -4.85 -14.15 -7.66
N MET A 202 -5.33 -15.38 -7.86
CA MET A 202 -4.54 -16.62 -7.98
C MET A 202 -4.97 -17.43 -9.22
N PRO A 203 -4.63 -17.00 -10.44
CA PRO A 203 -5.11 -17.61 -11.69
C PRO A 203 -4.78 -19.09 -11.85
N GLU A 204 -3.68 -19.60 -11.29
CA GLU A 204 -3.35 -21.03 -11.32
C GLU A 204 -3.86 -21.84 -10.12
N GLY A 205 -4.75 -21.24 -9.32
CA GLY A 205 -5.36 -21.86 -8.15
C GLY A 205 -4.49 -21.81 -6.89
N LEU A 206 -5.11 -22.08 -5.74
CA LEU A 206 -4.51 -21.85 -4.42
C LEU A 206 -3.18 -22.58 -4.19
N ASN A 207 -3.07 -23.83 -4.65
CA ASN A 207 -1.87 -24.67 -4.50
C ASN A 207 -0.61 -24.07 -5.15
N ALA A 208 -0.75 -23.19 -6.14
CA ALA A 208 0.39 -22.55 -6.77
C ALA A 208 0.93 -21.36 -5.95
N TYR A 209 0.18 -20.87 -4.97
CA TYR A 209 0.44 -19.61 -4.27
C TYR A 209 0.62 -19.76 -2.76
N GLU A 210 -0.15 -20.62 -2.10
CA GLU A 210 -0.25 -20.64 -0.65
C GLU A 210 -0.27 -22.04 -0.04
N TRP A 211 0.26 -22.15 1.17
CA TRP A 211 0.38 -23.41 1.91
C TRP A 211 -0.77 -23.59 2.91
N TYR A 212 -1.67 -24.51 2.62
CA TYR A 212 -2.81 -24.84 3.48
C TYR A 212 -2.88 -26.33 3.84
N ALA A 213 -3.80 -26.69 4.74
CA ALA A 213 -4.00 -28.07 5.19
C ALA A 213 -4.48 -29.00 4.06
N GLY A 214 -3.94 -30.21 4.04
CA GLY A 214 -4.33 -31.25 3.08
C GLY A 214 -3.12 -31.91 2.44
N SER A 215 -3.28 -33.15 1.99
CA SER A 215 -2.19 -33.96 1.42
C SER A 215 -1.68 -33.41 0.09
N GLN A 216 -2.50 -32.64 -0.63
CA GLN A 216 -2.16 -31.96 -1.89
C GLN A 216 -1.35 -30.66 -1.70
N SER A 217 -1.21 -30.18 -0.46
CA SER A 217 -0.56 -28.93 -0.10
C SER A 217 0.47 -29.18 1.02
N ALA A 218 0.28 -28.62 2.21
CA ALA A 218 1.28 -28.65 3.27
C ALA A 218 1.39 -30.01 3.99
N ASN A 219 0.43 -30.91 3.79
CA ASN A 219 0.35 -32.24 4.40
C ASN A 219 0.58 -32.23 5.94
N GLY A 220 0.04 -31.20 6.61
CA GLY A 220 0.17 -31.02 8.06
C GLY A 220 1.58 -30.66 8.53
N GLN A 221 2.44 -30.16 7.65
CA GLN A 221 3.81 -29.76 7.96
C GLN A 221 4.05 -28.30 7.60
N LEU A 222 4.86 -27.63 8.41
CA LEU A 222 5.41 -26.31 8.09
C LEU A 222 6.32 -26.42 6.85
N GLN A 223 6.26 -25.44 5.96
CA GLN A 223 6.95 -25.46 4.67
C GLN A 223 8.04 -24.40 4.60
N LEU A 224 9.02 -24.60 3.71
CA LEU A 224 10.08 -23.61 3.48
C LEU A 224 9.45 -22.36 2.85
N SER A 225 9.77 -21.19 3.36
CA SER A 225 9.24 -19.94 2.81
C SER A 225 9.74 -19.70 1.38
N GLY A 226 8.90 -19.06 0.58
CA GLY A 226 9.24 -18.60 -0.76
C GLY A 226 9.42 -19.72 -1.80
N LEU A 227 8.69 -20.82 -1.66
CA LEU A 227 8.64 -21.89 -2.67
C LEU A 227 7.50 -21.75 -3.67
N LEU A 228 6.44 -21.01 -3.33
CA LEU A 228 5.25 -20.80 -4.15
C LEU A 228 5.21 -19.40 -4.80
N LYS A 229 4.23 -19.24 -5.68
CA LYS A 229 3.68 -17.98 -6.24
C LYS A 229 3.66 -16.81 -5.25
N PRO A 230 4.31 -15.63 -5.43
CA PRO A 230 3.98 -14.52 -4.54
C PRO A 230 2.60 -13.93 -4.87
N ASN A 231 2.08 -13.14 -3.94
CA ASN A 231 0.95 -12.25 -4.20
C ASN A 231 1.36 -11.10 -5.17
N PRO A 232 0.41 -10.25 -5.63
CA PRO A 232 0.70 -9.19 -6.60
C PRO A 232 1.79 -8.18 -6.21
N LEU A 233 2.12 -8.03 -4.92
CA LEU A 233 3.21 -7.17 -4.43
C LEU A 233 4.59 -7.87 -4.39
N GLY A 234 4.66 -9.15 -4.73
CA GLY A 234 5.88 -9.95 -4.61
C GLY A 234 6.12 -10.48 -3.19
N LEU A 235 5.11 -10.48 -2.32
CA LEU A 235 5.17 -11.05 -0.97
C LEU A 235 4.77 -12.53 -1.05
N HIS A 236 5.48 -13.39 -0.35
CA HIS A 236 5.20 -14.83 -0.32
C HIS A 236 4.62 -15.25 1.03
N ASP A 237 3.88 -16.37 1.02
CA ASP A 237 3.36 -17.01 2.22
C ASP A 237 2.52 -16.03 3.05
N MET A 238 1.71 -15.20 2.38
CA MET A 238 0.84 -14.23 3.05
C MET A 238 -0.41 -14.92 3.59
N LEU A 239 -0.77 -16.08 3.07
CA LEU A 239 -1.86 -16.90 3.58
C LEU A 239 -1.36 -18.32 3.81
N GLY A 240 -1.46 -18.83 5.03
CA GLY A 240 -1.07 -20.19 5.35
C GLY A 240 0.37 -20.24 5.87
N ASN A 241 1.05 -21.36 5.64
CA ASN A 241 2.38 -21.66 6.19
C ASN A 241 2.46 -21.40 7.72
N ALA A 242 2.96 -20.26 8.19
CA ALA A 242 2.84 -19.82 9.58
C ALA A 242 1.87 -18.63 9.72
N SER A 243 1.07 -18.64 10.77
CA SER A 243 0.23 -17.50 11.11
C SER A 243 1.08 -16.36 11.65
N GLU A 244 0.73 -15.13 11.30
CA GLU A 244 1.58 -13.97 11.59
C GLU A 244 1.02 -13.11 12.73
N MET A 245 1.87 -12.79 13.70
CA MET A 245 1.54 -11.95 14.86
C MET A 245 1.55 -10.46 14.50
N MET A 246 0.51 -9.71 14.89
CA MET A 246 0.36 -8.28 14.58
C MET A 246 0.76 -7.36 15.74
N PHE A 247 0.99 -6.09 15.43
CA PHE A 247 1.34 -5.03 16.37
C PHE A 247 0.14 -4.33 17.02
N GLU A 248 -0.92 -5.05 17.31
CA GLU A 248 -2.11 -4.48 17.95
C GLU A 248 -2.91 -5.49 18.76
N PRO A 249 -3.64 -5.04 19.80
CA PRO A 249 -4.53 -5.91 20.55
C PRO A 249 -5.75 -6.30 19.73
N PHE A 250 -6.25 -7.51 19.96
CA PHE A 250 -7.50 -7.96 19.40
C PHE A 250 -8.68 -7.17 19.94
N ARG A 251 -9.63 -6.86 19.05
CA ARG A 251 -10.91 -6.22 19.37
C ARG A 251 -11.98 -6.85 18.51
N LEU A 252 -13.11 -7.17 19.15
CA LEU A 252 -14.33 -7.58 18.47
C LEU A 252 -14.89 -6.43 17.63
N ASN A 253 -15.63 -6.75 16.58
CA ASN A 253 -16.46 -5.79 15.88
C ASN A 253 -17.77 -5.59 16.65
N LYS A 254 -18.19 -4.33 16.75
CA LYS A 254 -19.49 -3.91 17.27
C LYS A 254 -20.16 -3.09 16.18
N LEU A 255 -20.70 -3.79 15.18
CA LEU A 255 -21.34 -3.21 14.00
C LEU A 255 -20.39 -2.27 13.24
N ASP A 256 -20.60 -0.96 13.37
CA ASP A 256 -19.91 0.12 12.64
C ASP A 256 -18.56 0.53 13.26
N ARG A 257 -18.16 -0.11 14.37
CA ARG A 257 -16.90 0.20 15.06
C ARG A 257 -16.29 -1.02 15.72
N GLN A 258 -15.04 -0.88 16.17
CA GLN A 258 -14.45 -1.84 17.09
C GLN A 258 -15.06 -1.71 18.50
N HIS A 259 -15.14 -2.84 19.19
CA HIS A 259 -15.45 -2.91 20.60
C HIS A 259 -14.36 -2.23 21.44
N GLY A 260 -14.74 -1.70 22.61
CA GLY A 260 -13.81 -0.93 23.45
C GLY A 260 -12.82 -1.79 24.25
N GLN A 261 -13.10 -3.09 24.40
CA GLN A 261 -12.21 -4.01 25.10
C GLN A 261 -11.06 -4.43 24.19
N ALA A 262 -9.84 -4.09 24.59
CA ALA A 262 -8.62 -4.64 24.03
C ALA A 262 -8.30 -5.98 24.71
N GLY A 263 -8.15 -7.04 23.92
CA GLY A 263 -7.86 -8.39 24.36
C GLY A 263 -6.38 -8.77 24.23
N GLY A 264 -6.13 -10.02 23.84
CA GLY A 264 -4.83 -10.55 23.45
C GLY A 264 -4.26 -9.86 22.20
N TYR A 265 -3.31 -10.49 21.51
CA TYR A 265 -2.80 -9.98 20.24
C TYR A 265 -3.55 -10.59 19.05
N VAL A 266 -3.57 -9.85 17.94
CA VAL A 266 -4.14 -10.35 16.68
C VAL A 266 -3.13 -11.26 15.98
N VAL A 267 -3.63 -12.37 15.44
CA VAL A 267 -2.89 -13.27 14.54
C VAL A 267 -3.65 -13.40 13.21
N ARG A 268 -2.94 -13.39 12.08
CA ARG A 268 -3.51 -13.30 10.73
C ARG A 268 -2.99 -14.38 9.78
N GLY A 269 -3.72 -14.59 8.69
CA GLY A 269 -3.28 -15.32 7.49
C GLY A 269 -3.50 -16.82 7.50
N GLY A 270 -3.89 -17.43 8.62
CA GLY A 270 -3.94 -18.89 8.73
C GLY A 270 -2.54 -19.52 8.78
N ASN A 271 -2.46 -20.84 8.74
CA ASN A 271 -1.21 -21.60 8.77
C ASN A 271 -1.35 -22.93 8.00
N TYR A 272 -0.32 -23.76 8.02
CA TYR A 272 -0.27 -25.07 7.37
C TYR A 272 -1.34 -26.08 7.85
N LEU A 273 -2.09 -25.77 8.93
CA LEU A 273 -3.24 -26.53 9.43
C LEU A 273 -4.59 -25.88 9.11
N THR A 274 -4.61 -24.69 8.53
CA THR A 274 -5.84 -24.01 8.10
C THR A 274 -6.37 -24.65 6.83
N SER A 275 -7.67 -24.96 6.79
CA SER A 275 -8.29 -25.58 5.61
C SER A 275 -8.34 -24.63 4.42
N GLU A 276 -8.47 -25.20 3.21
CA GLU A 276 -8.65 -24.42 1.99
C GLU A 276 -9.82 -23.44 2.10
N ALA A 277 -10.95 -23.84 2.68
CA ALA A 277 -12.15 -23.01 2.76
C ALA A 277 -11.98 -21.82 3.73
N GLU A 278 -11.18 -21.98 4.78
CA GLU A 278 -10.95 -20.94 5.79
C GLU A 278 -9.80 -20.01 5.42
N LEU A 279 -8.98 -20.33 4.42
CA LEU A 279 -7.85 -19.49 4.07
C LEU A 279 -8.33 -18.22 3.35
N ARG A 280 -8.18 -17.05 3.97
CA ARG A 280 -8.64 -15.75 3.44
C ARG A 280 -7.90 -14.59 4.12
N THR A 281 -7.79 -13.46 3.44
CA THR A 281 -7.11 -12.26 3.96
C THR A 281 -7.83 -11.65 5.17
N ALA A 282 -9.13 -11.88 5.32
CA ALA A 282 -9.91 -11.39 6.46
C ALA A 282 -9.76 -12.27 7.73
N GLN A 283 -9.20 -13.48 7.62
CA GLN A 283 -9.10 -14.42 8.75
C GLN A 283 -8.21 -13.89 9.86
N ARG A 284 -8.78 -13.71 11.05
CA ARG A 284 -8.05 -13.25 12.24
C ARG A 284 -8.48 -14.04 13.47
N GLN A 285 -7.54 -14.22 14.38
CA GLN A 285 -7.79 -14.83 15.68
C GLN A 285 -7.18 -14.00 16.81
N GLU A 286 -7.68 -14.22 18.01
CA GLU A 286 -7.13 -13.68 19.25
C GLU A 286 -6.28 -14.73 19.94
N ASP A 287 -5.04 -14.38 20.26
CA ASP A 287 -4.17 -15.20 21.11
C ASP A 287 -3.75 -14.43 22.37
N PRO A 288 -3.75 -15.08 23.56
CA PRO A 288 -3.36 -14.42 24.80
C PRO A 288 -1.84 -14.21 24.86
N TYR A 289 -1.40 -13.12 25.49
CA TYR A 289 0.03 -12.88 25.74
C TYR A 289 0.63 -13.90 26.73
N TYR A 290 -0.16 -14.30 27.73
CA TYR A 290 0.29 -15.17 28.83
C TYR A 290 -0.75 -16.22 29.19
N ASN A 291 -0.28 -17.32 29.77
CA ASN A 291 -1.07 -18.34 30.47
C ASN A 291 -0.46 -18.58 31.87
N ALA A 292 -0.85 -19.66 32.56
CA ALA A 292 -0.35 -19.97 33.90
C ALA A 292 1.16 -20.28 33.91
N GLU A 293 1.72 -20.73 32.79
CA GLU A 293 3.12 -21.13 32.65
C GLU A 293 4.04 -20.00 32.17
N GLY A 294 3.50 -18.91 31.63
CA GLY A 294 4.27 -17.74 31.18
C GLY A 294 3.80 -17.22 29.83
N ALA A 295 4.74 -16.70 29.03
CA ALA A 295 4.44 -16.19 27.70
C ALA A 295 3.98 -17.33 26.78
N VAL A 296 2.85 -17.13 26.10
CA VAL A 296 2.26 -18.17 25.25
C VAL A 296 3.00 -18.27 23.94
N THR A 297 3.32 -19.50 23.54
CA THR A 297 3.86 -19.83 22.22
C THR A 297 2.93 -20.82 21.52
N LYS A 298 2.87 -20.77 20.19
CA LYS A 298 2.15 -21.73 19.37
C LYS A 298 3.03 -22.27 18.26
N LYS A 299 2.88 -23.56 17.95
CA LYS A 299 3.64 -24.26 16.88
C LYS A 299 3.35 -23.72 15.47
N THR A 300 2.34 -22.88 15.33
CA THR A 300 1.88 -22.32 14.07
C THR A 300 2.15 -20.82 13.95
N ASN A 301 2.45 -20.13 15.06
CA ASN A 301 2.56 -18.67 15.05
C ASN A 301 4.02 -18.26 14.85
N GLY A 302 4.27 -17.51 13.78
CA GLY A 302 5.51 -16.84 13.49
C GLY A 302 5.34 -15.33 13.41
N LEU A 303 6.23 -14.69 12.66
CA LEU A 303 6.23 -13.24 12.50
C LEU A 303 6.73 -12.82 11.13
N ARG A 304 6.28 -11.63 10.73
CA ARG A 304 6.82 -10.85 9.61
C ARG A 304 7.12 -9.46 10.14
N LEU A 305 8.16 -8.81 9.61
CA LEU A 305 8.53 -7.46 10.05
C LEU A 305 8.09 -6.42 9.02
N ALA A 306 7.57 -5.30 9.53
CA ALA A 306 7.40 -4.06 8.79
C ALA A 306 8.51 -3.07 9.18
N LEU A 307 9.08 -2.38 8.20
CA LEU A 307 10.03 -1.29 8.39
C LEU A 307 9.35 0.04 8.06
N VAL A 308 9.32 0.92 9.05
CA VAL A 308 8.52 2.14 9.10
C VAL A 308 9.31 3.30 9.70
N SER A 309 8.72 4.50 9.75
CA SER A 309 9.28 5.69 10.39
C SER A 309 8.35 6.20 11.49
N THR A 310 8.87 7.01 12.40
CA THR A 310 8.03 7.80 13.31
C THR A 310 7.24 8.86 12.53
N THR A 311 6.09 9.27 13.06
CA THR A 311 5.22 10.27 12.41
C THR A 311 5.72 11.71 12.63
N LEU A 312 6.21 12.01 13.84
CA LEU A 312 6.73 13.34 14.22
C LEU A 312 8.25 13.37 14.09
N THR A 313 8.73 13.41 12.84
CA THR A 313 10.15 13.26 12.48
C THR A 313 11.01 14.52 12.69
N SER A 314 10.42 15.71 12.53
CA SER A 314 11.14 16.99 12.59
C SER A 314 10.22 18.15 13.02
N ARG A 315 10.81 19.30 13.38
CA ARG A 315 10.03 20.52 13.70
C ARG A 315 9.25 21.02 12.49
N GLU A 316 9.83 20.92 11.31
CA GLU A 316 9.21 21.29 10.04
C GLU A 316 8.02 20.37 9.73
N ARG A 317 8.15 19.06 10.01
CA ARG A 317 7.04 18.10 9.90
C ARG A 317 5.91 18.46 10.84
N VAL A 318 6.20 18.77 12.10
CA VAL A 318 5.20 19.17 13.10
C VAL A 318 4.44 20.42 12.62
N LYS A 319 5.15 21.47 12.15
CA LYS A 319 4.50 22.67 11.60
C LYS A 319 3.61 22.36 10.40
N THR A 320 4.02 21.41 9.55
CA THR A 320 3.21 21.00 8.39
C THR A 320 1.96 20.24 8.82
N ILE A 321 2.05 19.39 9.86
CA ILE A 321 0.90 18.71 10.47
C ILE A 321 -0.04 19.72 11.11
N GLU A 322 0.47 20.67 11.91
CA GLU A 322 -0.34 21.74 12.53
C GLU A 322 -1.09 22.56 11.48
N LYS A 323 -0.40 22.93 10.39
CA LYS A 323 -1.01 23.62 9.25
C LYS A 323 -2.10 22.75 8.61
N SER A 324 -1.81 21.50 8.31
CA SER A 324 -2.76 20.56 7.69
C SER A 324 -3.99 20.37 8.58
N TRP A 325 -3.79 20.18 9.89
CA TRP A 325 -4.84 20.09 10.89
C TRP A 325 -5.71 21.36 10.91
N SER A 326 -5.11 22.55 10.95
CA SER A 326 -5.86 23.82 10.98
C SER A 326 -6.78 24.01 9.77
N THR A 327 -6.41 23.45 8.61
CA THR A 327 -7.23 23.51 7.39
C THR A 327 -8.19 22.33 7.23
N LEU A 328 -8.04 21.26 8.03
CA LEU A 328 -8.83 20.04 7.91
C LEU A 328 -10.31 20.31 8.25
N GLY A 329 -11.20 19.92 7.35
CA GLY A 329 -12.63 20.20 7.49
C GLY A 329 -13.01 21.69 7.39
N SER A 330 -12.07 22.58 7.05
CA SER A 330 -12.39 23.98 6.80
C SER A 330 -13.18 24.12 5.50
N ASP A 331 -14.05 25.12 5.43
CA ASP A 331 -14.77 25.43 4.20
C ASP A 331 -13.75 25.93 3.16
N GLN A 332 -13.52 25.14 2.12
CA GLN A 332 -12.95 25.67 0.88
C GLN A 332 -13.98 26.67 0.35
N PRO A 333 -13.64 27.97 0.21
CA PRO A 333 -14.58 28.91 -0.37
C PRO A 333 -14.95 28.36 -1.75
N ALA A 334 -16.25 28.10 -1.96
CA ALA A 334 -16.76 27.98 -3.31
C ALA A 334 -16.23 29.20 -4.07
N ALA A 335 -15.76 29.04 -5.30
CA ALA A 335 -15.03 30.05 -6.07
C ALA A 335 -15.79 31.39 -6.30
N GLN A 336 -16.96 31.59 -5.66
CA GLN A 336 -17.85 32.73 -5.79
C GLN A 336 -18.37 33.32 -4.46
N SER A 337 -18.09 32.77 -3.27
CA SER A 337 -18.56 33.38 -2.01
C SER A 337 -17.50 34.26 -1.34
N LYS A 338 -17.82 35.55 -1.14
CA LYS A 338 -17.02 36.51 -0.33
C LYS A 338 -17.25 36.34 1.18
N GLU A 339 -18.04 35.36 1.59
CA GLU A 339 -18.37 35.13 2.99
C GLU A 339 -17.29 34.32 3.70
N LYS A 340 -17.04 34.62 4.97
CA LYS A 340 -16.18 33.79 5.82
C LYS A 340 -16.81 32.40 5.93
N GLY A 341 -16.02 31.35 5.75
CA GLY A 341 -16.49 29.97 5.94
C GLY A 341 -17.14 29.77 7.31
N THR A 342 -18.22 28.99 7.36
CA THR A 342 -18.98 28.64 8.56
C THR A 342 -18.09 28.15 9.71
N VAL A 343 -17.09 27.31 9.43
CA VAL A 343 -16.13 26.84 10.45
C VAL A 343 -15.37 28.02 11.06
N LYS A 344 -14.89 28.94 10.23
CA LYS A 344 -14.15 30.12 10.70
C LYS A 344 -15.04 31.09 11.47
N ALA A 345 -16.31 31.23 11.07
CA ALA A 345 -17.27 32.04 11.80
C ALA A 345 -17.54 31.46 13.20
N LEU A 346 -17.65 30.13 13.33
CA LEU A 346 -17.79 29.46 14.63
C LEU A 346 -16.55 29.65 15.52
N GLU A 347 -15.35 29.56 14.95
CA GLU A 347 -14.09 29.79 15.67
C GLU A 347 -14.03 31.23 16.22
N GLU A 348 -14.34 32.22 15.38
CA GLU A 348 -14.39 33.64 15.79
C GLU A 348 -15.45 33.87 16.88
N LEU A 349 -16.65 33.29 16.75
CA LEU A 349 -17.71 33.36 17.77
C LEU A 349 -17.25 32.73 19.09
N ALA A 350 -16.69 31.53 19.07
CA ALA A 350 -16.22 30.84 20.26
C ALA A 350 -15.10 31.61 20.98
N SER A 351 -14.25 32.33 20.23
CA SER A 351 -13.17 33.14 20.81
C SER A 351 -13.67 34.37 21.59
N GLY A 352 -14.83 34.92 21.21
CA GLY A 352 -15.45 36.08 21.85
C GLY A 352 -16.35 35.77 23.05
N VAL A 353 -16.66 34.48 23.29
CA VAL A 353 -17.54 34.05 24.38
C VAL A 353 -16.76 33.88 25.69
N GLN A 354 -17.22 34.56 26.75
CA GLN A 354 -16.68 34.41 28.11
C GLN A 354 -17.29 33.23 28.87
N ASP A 355 -18.51 32.82 28.53
CA ASP A 355 -19.17 31.66 29.13
C ASP A 355 -18.48 30.37 28.66
N GLU A 356 -17.76 29.71 29.58
CA GLU A 356 -16.99 28.51 29.25
C GLU A 356 -17.86 27.32 28.81
N ALA A 357 -19.11 27.22 29.27
CA ALA A 357 -20.02 26.17 28.84
C ALA A 357 -20.49 26.40 27.38
N LEU A 358 -20.89 27.62 27.05
CA LEU A 358 -21.27 28.01 25.69
C LEU A 358 -20.08 27.91 24.72
N LYS A 359 -18.89 28.33 25.16
CA LYS A 359 -17.64 28.16 24.40
C LYS A 359 -17.33 26.69 24.13
N GLY A 360 -17.53 25.82 25.12
CA GLY A 360 -17.40 24.37 24.96
C GLY A 360 -18.40 23.79 23.95
N GLN A 361 -19.65 24.26 23.98
CA GLN A 361 -20.68 23.86 23.00
C GLN A 361 -20.33 24.31 21.59
N LEU A 362 -19.91 25.57 21.40
CA LEU A 362 -19.50 26.09 20.10
C LEU A 362 -18.31 25.32 19.51
N LYS A 363 -17.30 25.00 20.33
CA LYS A 363 -16.17 24.15 19.91
C LYS A 363 -16.61 22.73 19.54
N THR A 364 -17.59 22.18 20.23
CA THR A 364 -18.15 20.85 19.91
C THR A 364 -18.81 20.88 18.53
N VAL A 365 -19.63 21.90 18.26
CA VAL A 365 -20.29 22.09 16.96
C VAL A 365 -19.27 22.34 15.86
N GLU A 366 -18.24 23.15 16.11
CA GLU A 366 -17.13 23.39 15.17
C GLU A 366 -16.42 22.07 14.79
N ASN A 367 -16.06 21.25 15.77
CA ASN A 367 -15.39 19.97 15.52
C ASN A 367 -16.29 18.98 14.77
N GLN A 368 -17.58 18.92 15.09
CA GLN A 368 -18.55 18.10 14.36
C GLN A 368 -18.70 18.56 12.91
N LEU A 369 -18.77 19.88 12.68
CA LEU A 369 -18.85 20.45 11.34
C LEU A 369 -17.58 20.15 10.53
N ARG A 370 -16.40 20.31 11.13
CA ARG A 370 -15.12 19.96 10.49
C ARG A 370 -15.06 18.49 10.11
N ALA A 371 -15.47 17.59 10.99
CA ALA A 371 -15.52 16.15 10.69
C ALA A 371 -16.50 15.83 9.55
N SER A 372 -17.69 16.45 9.55
CA SER A 372 -18.69 16.31 8.47
C SER A 372 -18.15 16.84 7.14
N ASN A 373 -17.56 18.03 7.14
CA ASN A 373 -16.93 18.63 5.98
C ASN A 373 -15.81 17.74 5.42
N GLN A 374 -14.97 17.19 6.29
CA GLN A 374 -13.91 16.27 5.90
C GLN A 374 -14.46 15.02 5.20
N GLN A 375 -15.48 14.39 5.78
CA GLN A 375 -16.12 13.21 5.18
C GLN A 375 -16.73 13.53 3.79
N GLN A 376 -17.34 14.70 3.63
CA GLN A 376 -17.87 15.15 2.34
C GLN A 376 -16.75 15.40 1.31
N GLN A 377 -15.61 15.95 1.75
CA GLN A 377 -14.43 16.15 0.90
C GLN A 377 -13.88 14.82 0.40
N GLU A 378 -13.73 13.83 1.27
CA GLU A 378 -13.24 12.49 0.91
C GLU A 378 -14.16 11.78 -0.08
N ALA A 379 -15.48 11.82 0.15
CA ALA A 379 -16.46 11.25 -0.78
C ALA A 379 -16.42 11.95 -2.15
N ARG A 380 -16.26 13.28 -2.16
CA ARG A 380 -16.12 14.05 -3.40
C ARG A 380 -14.83 13.70 -4.14
N ASP A 381 -13.72 13.57 -3.44
CA ASP A 381 -12.43 13.21 -4.04
C ASP A 381 -12.46 11.81 -4.66
N GLN A 382 -13.13 10.86 -4.01
CA GLN A 382 -13.40 9.53 -4.59
C GLN A 382 -14.24 9.62 -5.87
N ALA A 383 -15.31 10.42 -5.88
CA ALA A 383 -16.16 10.61 -7.05
C ALA A 383 -15.40 11.27 -8.21
N ILE A 384 -14.54 12.25 -7.91
CA ILE A 384 -13.65 12.89 -8.90
C ILE A 384 -12.73 11.83 -9.52
N ARG A 385 -12.07 10.99 -8.72
CA ARG A 385 -11.19 9.94 -9.24
C ARG A 385 -11.94 8.94 -10.10
N ALA A 386 -13.17 8.57 -9.74
CA ALA A 386 -14.01 7.70 -10.57
C ALA A 386 -14.35 8.36 -11.91
N SER A 387 -14.69 9.65 -11.91
CA SER A 387 -14.96 10.42 -13.14
C SER A 387 -13.74 10.55 -14.04
N LEU A 388 -12.58 10.88 -13.48
CA LEU A 388 -11.30 10.95 -14.22
C LEU A 388 -10.94 9.59 -14.83
N ASN A 389 -11.14 8.49 -14.09
CA ASN A 389 -10.89 7.14 -14.57
C ASN A 389 -11.83 6.77 -15.73
N LEU A 390 -13.12 7.11 -15.63
CA LEU A 390 -14.08 6.94 -16.74
C LEU A 390 -13.64 7.74 -17.98
N GLY A 391 -13.22 8.99 -17.79
CA GLY A 391 -12.72 9.84 -18.87
C GLY A 391 -11.49 9.26 -19.57
N ALA A 392 -10.53 8.74 -18.79
CA ALA A 392 -9.36 8.04 -19.32
C ALA A 392 -9.76 6.82 -20.15
N PHE A 393 -10.68 5.98 -19.64
CA PHE A 393 -11.18 4.81 -20.37
C PHE A 393 -11.96 5.19 -21.64
N LEU A 394 -12.82 6.19 -21.59
CA LEU A 394 -13.53 6.64 -22.80
C LEU A 394 -12.58 7.20 -23.85
N CYS A 395 -11.46 7.81 -23.42
CA CYS A 395 -10.40 8.27 -24.33
C CYS A 395 -9.73 7.09 -25.05
N THR A 396 -9.53 5.93 -24.41
CA THR A 396 -9.05 4.71 -25.10
C THR A 396 -10.06 4.24 -26.15
N LYS A 397 -11.36 4.25 -25.82
CA LYS A 397 -12.41 3.89 -26.79
C LYS A 397 -12.50 4.85 -27.96
N MET A 398 -12.34 6.15 -27.74
CA MET A 398 -12.29 7.13 -28.82
C MET A 398 -11.10 6.91 -29.76
N LEU A 399 -9.95 6.50 -29.21
CA LEU A 399 -8.79 6.10 -30.00
C LEU A 399 -9.12 4.85 -30.85
N ASP A 400 -9.56 3.76 -30.23
CA ASP A 400 -9.87 2.49 -30.90
C ASP A 400 -10.85 2.69 -32.06
N ASP A 401 -12.00 3.31 -31.76
CA ASP A 401 -13.07 3.52 -32.74
C ASP A 401 -12.68 4.55 -33.80
N GLY A 402 -11.87 5.54 -33.43
CA GLY A 402 -11.34 6.57 -34.32
C GLY A 402 -10.33 6.04 -35.33
N VAL A 403 -9.42 5.16 -34.90
CA VAL A 403 -8.46 4.50 -35.80
C VAL A 403 -9.19 3.52 -36.72
N TYR A 404 -10.17 2.78 -36.20
CA TYR A 404 -10.97 1.88 -37.03
C TYR A 404 -11.80 2.64 -38.08
N LEU A 405 -12.37 3.79 -37.72
CA LEU A 405 -13.06 4.66 -38.69
C LEU A 405 -12.11 5.15 -39.80
N ASP A 406 -10.90 5.60 -39.44
CA ASP A 406 -9.90 6.02 -40.42
C ASP A 406 -9.54 4.88 -41.39
N PHE A 407 -9.43 3.65 -40.89
CA PHE A 407 -9.20 2.47 -41.71
C PHE A 407 -10.35 2.22 -42.69
N LEU A 408 -11.60 2.25 -42.23
CA LEU A 408 -12.78 2.08 -43.09
C LEU A 408 -12.86 3.18 -44.15
N GLN A 409 -12.56 4.42 -43.77
CA GLN A 409 -12.54 5.56 -44.68
C GLN A 409 -11.47 5.41 -45.77
N LYS A 410 -10.25 5.00 -45.40
CA LYS A 410 -9.16 4.73 -46.36
C LYS A 410 -9.54 3.58 -47.31
N ASN A 411 -10.07 2.49 -46.78
CA ASN A 411 -10.50 1.34 -47.57
C ASN A 411 -11.60 1.70 -48.57
N TYR A 412 -12.65 2.40 -48.12
CA TYR A 412 -13.72 2.88 -49.00
C TYR A 412 -13.18 3.83 -50.07
N THR A 413 -12.31 4.77 -49.70
CA THR A 413 -11.74 5.75 -50.65
C THR A 413 -10.90 5.06 -51.73
N ALA A 414 -10.05 4.10 -51.34
CA ALA A 414 -9.19 3.37 -52.26
C ALA A 414 -9.95 2.47 -53.23
N ASN A 415 -11.00 1.78 -52.75
CA ASN A 415 -11.68 0.74 -53.53
C ASN A 415 -12.96 1.21 -54.23
N CYS A 416 -13.57 2.31 -53.78
CA CYS A 416 -14.91 2.71 -54.24
C CYS A 416 -15.00 4.13 -54.82
N LYS A 417 -13.96 4.96 -54.65
CA LYS A 417 -13.96 6.36 -55.11
C LYS A 417 -13.24 6.55 -56.45
N ALA A 418 -12.51 5.54 -56.94
CA ALA A 418 -11.67 5.60 -58.14
C ALA A 418 -12.32 5.06 -59.43
N GLY A 419 -13.61 4.75 -59.43
CA GLY A 419 -14.39 4.59 -60.68
C GLY A 419 -14.58 3.17 -61.22
N GLU A 420 -14.40 2.12 -60.43
CA GLU A 420 -14.95 0.80 -60.75
C GLU A 420 -15.98 0.38 -59.69
N GLU A 421 -17.16 -0.05 -60.14
CA GLU A 421 -18.28 -0.51 -59.30
C GLU A 421 -17.96 -1.86 -58.66
N ASP A 422 -17.03 -1.90 -57.69
CA ASP A 422 -16.89 -3.07 -56.83
C ASP A 422 -18.27 -3.32 -56.15
N PRO A 423 -18.91 -4.48 -56.35
CA PRO A 423 -20.24 -4.78 -55.83
C PRO A 423 -20.35 -4.63 -54.30
N THR A 424 -19.23 -4.70 -53.59
CA THR A 424 -19.17 -4.58 -52.14
C THR A 424 -19.06 -3.14 -51.65
N CYS A 425 -19.01 -2.13 -52.54
CA CYS A 425 -18.95 -0.72 -52.16
C CYS A 425 -20.15 -0.21 -51.37
N GLY A 426 -21.36 -0.71 -51.66
CA GLY A 426 -22.54 -0.42 -50.84
C GLY A 426 -22.37 -0.90 -49.39
N MET A 427 -21.94 -2.14 -49.21
CA MET A 427 -21.65 -2.71 -47.88
C MET A 427 -20.53 -1.97 -47.15
N ARG A 428 -19.44 -1.61 -47.85
CA ARG A 428 -18.36 -0.81 -47.24
C ARG A 428 -18.84 0.56 -46.80
N LYS A 429 -19.68 1.23 -47.59
CA LYS A 429 -20.28 2.51 -47.24
C LYS A 429 -21.17 2.39 -46.01
N THR A 430 -22.04 1.38 -45.95
CA THR A 430 -22.87 1.10 -44.76
C THR A 430 -22.02 0.92 -43.50
N LYS A 431 -20.98 0.09 -43.54
CA LYS A 431 -20.08 -0.12 -42.37
C LYS A 431 -19.37 1.16 -41.94
N LEU A 432 -18.90 1.97 -42.90
CA LEU A 432 -18.28 3.26 -42.64
C LEU A 432 -19.26 4.21 -41.94
N ASP A 433 -20.48 4.31 -42.44
CA ASP A 433 -21.51 5.19 -41.87
C ASP A 433 -21.96 4.74 -40.48
N GLU A 434 -22.14 3.43 -40.28
CA GLU A 434 -22.44 2.86 -38.96
C GLU A 434 -21.32 3.15 -37.94
N GLN A 435 -20.05 2.98 -38.32
CA GLN A 435 -18.94 3.28 -37.43
C GLN A 435 -18.80 4.78 -37.16
N SER A 436 -19.07 5.63 -38.17
CA SER A 436 -19.07 7.08 -38.01
C SER A 436 -20.15 7.52 -37.01
N ASP A 437 -21.35 6.95 -37.08
CA ASP A 437 -22.44 7.22 -36.14
C ASP A 437 -22.11 6.74 -34.71
N ARG A 438 -21.53 5.54 -34.57
CA ARG A 438 -21.06 5.02 -33.28
C ARG A 438 -20.02 5.93 -32.64
N LEU A 439 -18.99 6.33 -33.38
CA LEU A 439 -17.96 7.22 -32.89
C LEU A 439 -18.54 8.59 -32.53
N HIS A 440 -19.46 9.12 -33.35
CA HIS A 440 -20.14 10.38 -33.04
C HIS A 440 -20.89 10.31 -31.69
N LYS A 441 -21.63 9.23 -31.44
CA LYS A 441 -22.33 8.99 -30.17
C LYS A 441 -21.35 8.88 -29.00
N LEU A 442 -20.25 8.14 -29.17
CA LEU A 442 -19.20 8.00 -28.16
C LEU A 442 -18.54 9.35 -27.84
N SER A 443 -18.15 10.14 -28.84
CA SER A 443 -17.55 11.45 -28.64
C SER A 443 -18.49 12.42 -27.93
N ARG A 444 -19.80 12.35 -28.20
CA ARG A 444 -20.81 13.11 -27.45
C ARG A 444 -20.92 12.67 -25.99
N TYR A 445 -20.86 11.37 -25.72
CA TYR A 445 -20.89 10.84 -24.36
C TYR A 445 -19.64 11.25 -23.57
N TYR A 446 -18.45 11.11 -24.17
CA TYR A 446 -17.19 11.61 -23.61
C TYR A 446 -17.26 13.12 -23.31
N ALA A 447 -17.76 13.92 -24.26
CA ALA A 447 -17.93 15.36 -24.08
C ALA A 447 -18.88 15.70 -22.92
N SER A 448 -20.02 15.00 -22.83
CA SER A 448 -20.98 15.20 -21.74
C SER A 448 -20.34 14.91 -20.38
N SER A 449 -19.65 13.78 -20.25
CA SER A 449 -18.98 13.39 -19.00
C SER A 449 -17.88 14.37 -18.60
N LEU A 450 -17.07 14.82 -19.57
CA LEU A 450 -16.00 15.80 -19.36
C LEU A 450 -16.56 17.16 -18.91
N VAL A 451 -17.60 17.65 -19.57
CA VAL A 451 -18.27 18.92 -19.24
C VAL A 451 -18.93 18.84 -17.87
N GLU A 452 -19.68 17.77 -17.60
CA GLU A 452 -20.35 17.55 -16.32
C GLU A 452 -19.34 17.55 -15.16
N SER A 453 -18.27 16.77 -15.28
CA SER A 453 -17.18 16.71 -14.29
C SER A 453 -16.48 18.06 -14.13
N GLY A 454 -16.17 18.74 -15.23
CA GLY A 454 -15.54 20.06 -15.22
C GLY A 454 -16.41 21.12 -14.55
N SER A 455 -17.71 21.15 -14.85
CA SER A 455 -18.67 22.10 -14.28
C SER A 455 -18.99 21.81 -12.82
N LEU A 456 -19.07 20.53 -12.43
CA LEU A 456 -19.41 20.13 -11.06
C LEU A 456 -18.26 20.38 -10.07
N TYR A 457 -17.04 20.04 -10.46
CA TYR A 457 -15.89 20.04 -9.54
C TYR A 457 -14.94 21.22 -9.75
N GLY A 458 -14.84 21.75 -10.98
CA GLY A 458 -13.92 22.82 -11.31
C GLY A 458 -12.45 22.41 -11.30
N LYS A 459 -11.58 23.31 -11.78
CA LYS A 459 -10.16 23.00 -12.04
C LYS A 459 -9.40 22.52 -10.80
N SER A 460 -9.51 23.25 -9.68
CA SER A 460 -8.68 23.02 -8.48
C SER A 460 -8.87 21.62 -7.90
N LEU A 461 -10.13 21.20 -7.75
CA LEU A 461 -10.47 19.89 -7.18
C LEU A 461 -10.06 18.75 -8.11
N LEU A 462 -10.28 18.90 -9.42
CA LEU A 462 -9.84 17.91 -10.41
C LEU A 462 -8.31 17.76 -10.44
N GLU A 463 -7.59 18.89 -10.51
CA GLU A 463 -6.13 18.93 -10.57
C GLU A 463 -5.47 18.25 -9.37
N ALA A 464 -6.05 18.39 -8.18
CA ALA A 464 -5.56 17.73 -6.97
C ALA A 464 -5.64 16.19 -7.04
N GLN A 465 -6.61 15.63 -7.76
CA GLN A 465 -6.86 14.19 -7.82
C GLN A 465 -6.16 13.48 -8.98
N VAL A 466 -5.74 14.20 -10.02
CA VAL A 466 -4.95 13.64 -11.13
C VAL A 466 -3.70 12.87 -10.67
N PRO A 467 -2.79 13.44 -9.84
CA PRO A 467 -1.59 12.72 -9.42
C PRO A 467 -1.89 11.53 -8.50
N VAL A 468 -2.98 11.59 -7.72
CA VAL A 468 -3.42 10.46 -6.87
C VAL A 468 -3.86 9.29 -7.75
N LEU A 469 -4.73 9.55 -8.74
CA LEU A 469 -5.18 8.52 -9.67
C LEU A 469 -4.02 8.00 -10.55
N GLU A 470 -3.14 8.88 -11.02
CA GLU A 470 -1.95 8.47 -11.77
C GLU A 470 -1.04 7.56 -10.92
N GLY A 471 -0.89 7.84 -9.62
CA GLY A 471 -0.20 6.96 -8.68
C GLY A 471 -0.84 5.57 -8.56
N VAL A 472 -2.17 5.50 -8.49
CA VAL A 472 -2.92 4.24 -8.49
C VAL A 472 -2.71 3.46 -9.79
N LEU A 473 -2.88 4.12 -10.95
CA LEU A 473 -2.72 3.49 -12.26
C LEU A 473 -1.29 3.00 -12.49
N ASN A 474 -0.28 3.80 -12.14
CA ASN A 474 1.12 3.44 -12.31
C ASN A 474 1.58 2.33 -11.37
N ALA A 475 0.97 2.23 -10.18
CA ALA A 475 1.26 1.15 -9.26
C ALA A 475 0.71 -0.19 -9.77
N ASN A 476 -0.41 -0.20 -10.49
CA ASN A 476 -1.01 -1.43 -11.02
C ASN A 476 -0.46 -1.77 -12.42
N LYS A 477 0.24 -2.91 -12.54
CA LYS A 477 0.83 -3.35 -13.82
C LYS A 477 -0.20 -3.48 -14.96
N ASN A 478 -1.44 -3.86 -14.66
CA ASN A 478 -2.51 -4.05 -15.64
C ASN A 478 -3.22 -2.73 -16.00
N LEU A 479 -3.06 -1.67 -15.21
CA LEU A 479 -3.73 -0.38 -15.43
C LEU A 479 -2.76 0.74 -15.84
N LYS A 480 -1.45 0.52 -15.75
CA LYS A 480 -0.42 1.52 -16.08
C LYS A 480 -0.55 2.10 -17.48
N GLU A 481 -1.05 1.32 -18.43
CA GLU A 481 -1.30 1.76 -19.81
C GLU A 481 -2.41 2.82 -19.91
N LEU A 482 -3.24 3.00 -18.88
CA LEU A 482 -4.26 4.05 -18.84
C LEU A 482 -3.70 5.44 -18.47
N SER A 483 -2.50 5.53 -17.87
CA SER A 483 -1.93 6.80 -17.40
C SER A 483 -1.75 7.86 -18.51
N PRO A 484 -1.29 7.53 -19.73
CA PRO A 484 -1.26 8.50 -20.85
C PRO A 484 -2.65 9.04 -21.22
N TYR A 485 -3.69 8.20 -21.14
CA TYR A 485 -5.07 8.59 -21.42
C TYR A 485 -5.67 9.46 -20.33
N LEU A 486 -5.34 9.20 -19.06
CA LEU A 486 -5.68 10.10 -17.96
C LEU A 486 -5.10 11.50 -18.19
N ARG A 487 -3.81 11.59 -18.55
CA ARG A 487 -3.15 12.87 -18.84
C ARG A 487 -3.80 13.60 -20.03
N THR A 488 -4.18 12.86 -21.06
CA THR A 488 -4.86 13.40 -22.25
C THR A 488 -6.27 13.87 -21.93
N HIS A 489 -7.02 13.08 -21.16
CA HIS A 489 -8.34 13.45 -20.67
C HIS A 489 -8.28 14.72 -19.82
N TRP A 490 -7.32 14.80 -18.89
CA TRP A 490 -7.10 15.99 -18.08
C TRP A 490 -6.77 17.22 -18.95
N ALA A 491 -5.92 17.08 -19.97
CA ALA A 491 -5.61 18.18 -20.89
C ALA A 491 -6.87 18.68 -21.64
N ASN A 492 -7.71 17.76 -22.12
CA ASN A 492 -9.01 18.10 -22.72
C ASN A 492 -9.93 18.82 -21.73
N GLN A 493 -9.96 18.37 -20.47
CA GLN A 493 -10.76 18.97 -19.41
C GLN A 493 -10.28 20.38 -19.03
N VAL A 494 -8.95 20.59 -18.96
CA VAL A 494 -8.35 21.92 -18.77
C VAL A 494 -8.69 22.86 -19.92
N ALA A 495 -8.64 22.38 -21.16
CA ALA A 495 -9.01 23.17 -22.33
C ALA A 495 -10.49 23.61 -22.28
N PHE A 496 -11.40 22.71 -21.87
CA PHE A 496 -12.80 23.05 -21.62
C PHE A 496 -12.92 24.08 -20.49
N LEU A 497 -12.32 23.84 -19.32
CA LEU A 497 -12.41 24.74 -18.17
C LEU A 497 -11.93 26.16 -18.49
N LYS A 498 -10.93 26.31 -19.37
CA LYS A 498 -10.42 27.61 -19.84
C LYS A 498 -11.33 28.29 -20.86
N SER A 499 -11.85 27.53 -21.83
CA SER A 499 -12.55 28.10 -23.00
C SER A 499 -14.06 28.11 -22.88
N GLN A 500 -14.63 27.24 -22.03
CA GLN A 500 -16.04 26.90 -21.94
C GLN A 500 -16.66 26.45 -23.28
N LYS A 501 -15.84 25.99 -24.23
CA LYS A 501 -16.26 25.51 -25.55
C LYS A 501 -16.19 24.00 -25.65
N ILE A 502 -17.20 23.41 -26.31
CA ILE A 502 -17.25 21.98 -26.61
C ILE A 502 -16.66 21.78 -28.01
N ASP A 503 -15.57 21.02 -28.10
CA ASP A 503 -14.93 20.65 -29.36
C ASP A 503 -14.63 19.15 -29.39
N THR A 504 -15.65 18.38 -29.78
CA THR A 504 -15.58 16.91 -29.82
C THR A 504 -14.53 16.40 -30.80
N ASN A 505 -14.28 17.13 -31.89
CA ASN A 505 -13.31 16.74 -32.90
C ASN A 505 -11.88 16.94 -32.39
N ALA A 506 -11.60 18.07 -31.73
CA ALA A 506 -10.31 18.30 -31.11
C ALA A 506 -10.02 17.24 -30.03
N TRP A 507 -10.99 16.93 -29.18
CA TRP A 507 -10.81 15.93 -28.12
C TRP A 507 -10.66 14.49 -28.63
N LEU A 508 -11.37 14.14 -29.70
CA LEU A 508 -11.16 12.87 -30.40
C LEU A 508 -9.72 12.80 -30.94
N ASN A 509 -9.25 13.86 -31.60
CA ASN A 509 -7.91 13.89 -32.18
C ASN A 509 -6.80 13.84 -31.11
N THR A 510 -6.97 14.49 -29.96
CA THR A 510 -6.00 14.38 -28.87
C THR A 510 -5.96 12.97 -28.28
N CYS A 511 -7.12 12.31 -28.10
CA CYS A 511 -7.17 10.91 -27.68
C CYS A 511 -6.55 9.96 -28.72
N LYS A 512 -6.74 10.22 -30.02
CA LYS A 512 -6.09 9.47 -31.10
C LYS A 512 -4.57 9.67 -31.17
N ALA A 513 -4.07 10.77 -30.61
CA ALA A 513 -2.65 11.12 -30.64
C ALA A 513 -1.86 10.57 -29.44
N VAL A 514 -2.50 9.83 -28.53
CA VAL A 514 -1.80 9.14 -27.44
C VAL A 514 -0.85 8.12 -28.04
N ALA A 515 0.46 8.31 -27.83
CA ALA A 515 1.47 7.38 -28.30
C ALA A 515 1.35 6.05 -27.54
N HIS A 516 1.35 4.95 -28.28
CA HIS A 516 1.46 3.59 -27.74
C HIS A 516 2.91 3.24 -27.39
#